data_AF-A0A6G4MV93-F1
#
_entry.id   AF-A0A6G4MV93-F1
#
_cell.length_a   1.000
_cell.length_b   1.000
_cell.length_c   1.000
_cell.angle_alpha   90.00
_cell.angle_beta   90.00
_cell.angle_gamma   90.00
#
_symmetry.space_group_name_H-M   'P 1'
#
loop_
_entity.id
_entity.type
_entity.pdbx_description
1 polymer ?
#
loop_
_entity_poly.entity_id
_entity_poly.type
_entity_poly.pdbx_seq_one_letter_code
_entity_poly.pdbx_strand_id
1 'polypeptide(L)'
;GYSVPTDVINRGNERLLRYLQDPGMMSIPYADNLKASKFAVQSYAALVLARQQKAPLGALREIWEHRADAASGLPLLQLGVALKTMGDATRSEEAIALALKTPRNDERKWLGDYGSPLRDNALMLSLLEENKLLPDEQNTLLNTLSQQAFGERWLSTQE
;
A
#
# COMPACT_ATOMS: atom_id res chain seq x y z
N GLY A 1 11.18 -22.40 7.05
CA GLY A 1 10.33 -21.88 5.97
C GLY A 1 9.20 -22.86 5.73
N TYR A 2 7.98 -22.37 5.50
CA TYR A 2 6.84 -23.21 5.14
C TYR A 2 6.86 -23.49 3.63
N SER A 3 6.56 -24.73 3.23
CA SER A 3 6.54 -25.10 1.81
C SER A 3 5.27 -24.59 1.13
N VAL A 4 5.44 -23.79 0.08
CA VAL A 4 4.34 -23.30 -0.77
C VAL A 4 4.60 -23.75 -2.21
N PRO A 5 3.63 -24.35 -2.93
CA PRO A 5 3.83 -24.78 -4.31
C PRO A 5 4.26 -23.64 -5.23
N THR A 6 5.34 -23.84 -5.96
CA THR A 6 5.97 -22.82 -6.83
C THR A 6 5.03 -22.34 -7.94
N ASP A 7 4.25 -23.25 -8.51
CA ASP A 7 3.25 -22.94 -9.55
C ASP A 7 2.19 -21.93 -9.07
N VAL A 8 1.76 -22.05 -7.80
CA VAL A 8 0.78 -21.11 -7.22
C VAL A 8 1.41 -19.72 -7.03
N ILE A 9 2.66 -19.66 -6.58
CA ILE A 9 3.42 -18.41 -6.45
C ILE A 9 3.66 -17.75 -7.81
N ASN A 10 3.98 -18.53 -8.83
CA ASN A 10 4.20 -18.01 -10.19
C ASN A 10 2.92 -17.41 -10.78
N ARG A 11 1.79 -18.15 -10.72
CA ARG A 11 0.49 -17.63 -11.18
C ARG A 11 0.04 -16.40 -10.38
N GLY A 12 0.31 -16.38 -9.07
CA GLY A 12 0.07 -15.21 -8.23
C GLY A 12 0.88 -14.00 -8.71
N ASN A 13 2.18 -14.17 -8.93
CA ASN A 13 3.05 -13.12 -9.43
C ASN A 13 2.63 -12.61 -10.82
N GLU A 14 2.22 -13.51 -11.73
CA GLU A 14 1.67 -13.11 -13.03
C GLU A 14 0.41 -12.25 -12.88
N ARG A 15 -0.48 -12.59 -11.93
CA ARG A 15 -1.67 -11.79 -11.66
C ARG A 15 -1.33 -10.41 -11.13
N LEU A 16 -0.38 -10.32 -10.18
CA LEU A 16 0.10 -9.05 -9.64
C LEU A 16 0.75 -8.20 -10.75
N LEU A 17 1.53 -8.83 -11.63
CA LEU A 17 2.15 -8.12 -12.75
C LEU A 17 1.10 -7.55 -13.72
N ARG A 18 0.03 -8.31 -13.99
CA ARG A 18 -1.10 -7.79 -14.77
C ARG A 18 -1.79 -6.61 -14.08
N TYR A 19 -1.91 -6.58 -12.75
CA TYR A 19 -2.45 -5.41 -12.05
C TYR A 19 -1.62 -4.15 -12.28
N LEU A 20 -0.29 -4.27 -12.33
CA LEU A 20 0.59 -3.14 -12.62
C LEU A 20 0.44 -2.66 -14.06
N GLN A 21 0.35 -3.60 -15.03
CA GLN A 21 0.42 -3.30 -16.46
C GLN A 21 -0.94 -2.96 -17.10
N ASP A 22 -2.01 -3.59 -16.63
CA ASP A 22 -3.37 -3.42 -17.15
C ASP A 22 -4.37 -3.18 -16.01
N PRO A 23 -4.42 -1.95 -15.47
CA PRO A 23 -5.43 -1.59 -14.48
C PRO A 23 -6.84 -1.53 -15.09
N GLY A 24 -6.98 -1.52 -16.41
CA GLY A 24 -8.25 -1.50 -17.13
C GLY A 24 -9.08 -2.75 -16.86
N MET A 25 -8.45 -3.93 -16.82
CA MET A 25 -9.12 -5.21 -16.55
C MET A 25 -9.67 -5.36 -15.12
N MET A 26 -9.30 -4.49 -14.18
CA MET A 26 -9.82 -4.53 -12.82
C MET A 26 -11.25 -3.98 -12.76
N SER A 27 -12.20 -4.85 -12.45
CA SER A 27 -13.59 -4.49 -12.14
C SER A 27 -13.83 -4.59 -10.64
N ILE A 28 -14.13 -3.45 -10.01
CA ILE A 28 -14.40 -3.33 -8.57
C ILE A 28 -15.78 -2.68 -8.43
N PRO A 29 -16.88 -3.46 -8.56
CA PRO A 29 -18.22 -2.93 -8.81
C PRO A 29 -18.79 -2.09 -7.65
N TYR A 30 -18.35 -2.35 -6.42
CA TYR A 30 -18.82 -1.64 -5.23
C TYR A 30 -17.95 -0.44 -4.84
N ALA A 31 -16.85 -0.17 -5.56
CA ALA A 31 -15.98 0.93 -5.23
C ALA A 31 -16.61 2.27 -5.63
N ASP A 32 -16.76 3.18 -4.66
CA ASP A 32 -17.23 4.55 -4.93
C ASP A 32 -16.19 5.37 -5.68
N ASN A 33 -14.91 5.11 -5.40
CA ASN A 33 -13.77 5.70 -6.11
C ASN A 33 -12.93 4.60 -6.76
N LEU A 34 -13.26 4.29 -8.01
CA LEU A 34 -12.58 3.24 -8.77
C LEU A 34 -11.09 3.52 -8.97
N LYS A 35 -10.68 4.79 -9.17
CA LYS A 35 -9.27 5.15 -9.34
C LYS A 35 -8.46 4.86 -8.08
N ALA A 36 -8.95 5.32 -6.93
CA ALA A 36 -8.30 5.05 -5.64
C ALA A 36 -8.21 3.56 -5.32
N SER A 37 -9.27 2.81 -5.64
CA SER A 37 -9.32 1.36 -5.44
C SER A 37 -8.26 0.65 -6.31
N LYS A 38 -8.15 1.03 -7.58
CA LYS A 38 -7.11 0.52 -8.49
C LYS A 38 -5.71 0.90 -8.02
N PHE A 39 -5.52 2.14 -7.58
CA PHE A 39 -4.24 2.63 -7.04
C PHE A 39 -3.80 1.83 -5.81
N ALA A 40 -4.73 1.51 -4.90
CA ALA A 40 -4.45 0.67 -3.74
C ALA A 40 -4.02 -0.75 -4.15
N VAL A 41 -4.74 -1.38 -5.09
CA VAL A 41 -4.38 -2.70 -5.62
C VAL A 41 -3.00 -2.69 -6.27
N GLN A 42 -2.73 -1.69 -7.14
CA GLN A 42 -1.44 -1.56 -7.84
C GLN A 42 -0.29 -1.35 -6.86
N SER A 43 -0.45 -0.48 -5.86
CA SER A 43 0.60 -0.17 -4.89
C SER A 43 0.94 -1.36 -4.00
N TYR A 44 -0.06 -2.12 -3.56
CA TYR A 44 0.18 -3.34 -2.79
C TYR A 44 0.83 -4.43 -3.65
N ALA A 45 0.36 -4.62 -4.88
CA ALA A 45 0.97 -5.54 -5.84
C ALA A 45 2.44 -5.18 -6.13
N ALA A 46 2.74 -3.88 -6.26
CA ALA A 46 4.07 -3.35 -6.44
C ALA A 46 4.99 -3.71 -5.26
N LEU A 47 4.54 -3.52 -4.02
CA LEU A 47 5.30 -3.91 -2.83
C LEU A 47 5.61 -5.41 -2.80
N VAL A 48 4.60 -6.26 -3.04
CA VAL A 48 4.75 -7.73 -3.03
C VAL A 48 5.72 -8.22 -4.10
N LEU A 49 5.68 -7.61 -5.30
CA LEU A 49 6.60 -7.93 -6.39
C LEU A 49 8.00 -7.38 -6.14
N ALA A 50 8.13 -6.17 -5.56
CA ALA A 50 9.42 -5.55 -5.28
C ALA A 50 10.22 -6.33 -4.23
N ARG A 51 9.56 -6.87 -3.19
CA ARG A 51 10.18 -7.79 -2.23
C ARG A 51 10.80 -9.04 -2.88
N GLN A 52 10.28 -9.43 -4.04
CA GLN A 52 10.80 -10.55 -4.84
C GLN A 52 11.74 -10.10 -5.97
N GLN A 53 12.09 -8.81 -6.07
CA GLN A 53 12.85 -8.22 -7.18
C GLN A 53 12.21 -8.47 -8.56
N LYS A 54 10.87 -8.53 -8.60
CA LYS A 54 10.07 -8.81 -9.80
C LYS A 54 9.25 -7.62 -10.30
N ALA A 55 9.26 -6.48 -9.61
CA ALA A 55 8.50 -5.30 -10.00
C ALA A 55 9.24 -4.51 -11.11
N PRO A 56 8.70 -4.35 -12.33
CA PRO A 56 9.35 -3.56 -13.36
C PRO A 56 9.36 -2.08 -12.98
N LEU A 57 10.53 -1.44 -12.99
CA LEU A 57 10.68 -0.06 -12.54
C LEU A 57 9.84 0.94 -13.37
N GLY A 58 9.68 0.69 -14.67
CA GLY A 58 8.81 1.51 -15.53
C GLY A 58 7.35 1.50 -15.08
N ALA A 59 6.83 0.34 -14.63
CA ALA A 59 5.46 0.24 -14.13
C ALA A 59 5.30 0.97 -12.78
N LEU A 60 6.29 0.89 -11.90
CA LEU A 60 6.28 1.64 -10.62
C LEU A 60 6.26 3.15 -10.85
N ARG A 61 7.05 3.63 -11.81
CA ARG A 61 7.08 5.05 -12.20
C ARG A 61 5.77 5.50 -12.81
N GLU A 62 5.16 4.69 -13.67
CA GLU A 62 3.84 4.99 -14.23
C GLU A 62 2.79 5.12 -13.13
N ILE A 63 2.74 4.18 -12.17
CA ILE A 63 1.81 4.27 -11.03
C ILE A 63 2.06 5.55 -10.21
N TRP A 64 3.33 5.93 -10.01
CA TRP A 64 3.70 7.16 -9.29
C TRP A 64 3.17 8.44 -9.94
N GLU A 65 3.06 8.49 -11.26
CA GLU A 65 2.46 9.64 -11.94
C GLU A 65 0.98 9.83 -11.59
N HIS A 66 0.28 8.74 -11.25
CA HIS A 66 -1.12 8.75 -10.79
C HIS A 66 -1.27 8.84 -9.27
N ARG A 67 -0.24 9.27 -8.53
CA ARG A 67 -0.28 9.40 -7.04
C ARG A 67 -1.44 10.23 -6.49
N ALA A 68 -1.99 11.14 -7.28
CA ALA A 68 -3.16 11.95 -6.91
C ALA A 68 -4.46 11.12 -6.77
N ASP A 69 -4.48 9.91 -7.31
CA ASP A 69 -5.63 8.98 -7.18
C ASP A 69 -5.67 8.32 -5.79
N ALA A 70 -4.61 8.41 -4.98
CA ALA A 70 -4.57 7.81 -3.65
C ALA A 70 -5.61 8.44 -2.71
N ALA A 71 -6.42 7.59 -2.06
CA ALA A 71 -7.37 8.00 -1.03
C ALA A 71 -6.91 7.68 0.41
N SER A 72 -5.68 7.17 0.56
CA SER A 72 -5.01 6.84 1.82
C SER A 72 -3.49 6.93 1.64
N GLY A 73 -2.77 7.20 2.73
CA GLY A 73 -1.32 7.18 2.77
C GLY A 73 -0.70 5.79 2.61
N LEU A 74 -1.43 4.72 2.98
CA LEU A 74 -0.87 3.36 2.95
C LEU A 74 -0.41 2.92 1.54
N PRO A 75 -1.24 3.06 0.47
CA PRO A 75 -0.80 2.79 -0.90
C PRO A 75 0.45 3.58 -1.32
N LEU A 76 0.53 4.86 -0.95
CA LEU A 76 1.69 5.71 -1.28
C LEU A 76 2.95 5.20 -0.60
N LEU A 77 2.86 4.77 0.67
CA LEU A 77 3.99 4.21 1.40
C LEU A 77 4.45 2.88 0.79
N GLN A 78 3.51 1.99 0.44
CA GLN A 78 3.80 0.72 -0.22
C GLN A 78 4.53 0.92 -1.55
N LEU A 79 4.07 1.88 -2.36
CA LEU A 79 4.71 2.26 -3.61
C LEU A 79 6.10 2.87 -3.38
N GLY A 80 6.25 3.73 -2.37
CA GLY A 80 7.55 4.30 -2.01
C GLY A 80 8.58 3.23 -1.63
N VAL A 81 8.19 2.27 -0.78
CA VAL A 81 9.05 1.13 -0.43
C VAL A 81 9.38 0.28 -1.67
N ALA A 82 8.41 0.06 -2.56
CA ALA A 82 8.65 -0.67 -3.81
C ALA A 82 9.66 0.07 -4.72
N LEU A 83 9.52 1.39 -4.89
CA LEU A 83 10.45 2.22 -5.65
C LEU A 83 11.87 2.18 -5.07
N LYS A 84 12.01 2.30 -3.74
CA LYS A 84 13.30 2.18 -3.04
C LYS A 84 13.96 0.84 -3.31
N THR A 85 13.18 -0.23 -3.17
CA THR A 85 13.64 -1.62 -3.32
C THR A 85 14.12 -1.93 -4.74
N MET A 86 13.52 -1.27 -5.74
CA MET A 86 13.91 -1.40 -7.15
C MET A 86 14.93 -0.35 -7.62
N GLY A 87 15.40 0.54 -6.73
CA GLY A 87 16.51 1.47 -6.98
C GLY A 87 16.14 2.91 -7.37
N ASP A 88 14.88 3.32 -7.27
CA ASP A 88 14.45 4.72 -7.49
C ASP A 88 14.25 5.44 -6.14
N ALA A 89 15.36 5.88 -5.55
CA ALA A 89 15.39 6.51 -4.23
C ALA A 89 14.66 7.87 -4.21
N THR A 90 14.79 8.68 -5.26
CA THR A 90 14.19 10.02 -5.32
C THR A 90 12.67 9.97 -5.26
N ARG A 91 12.02 9.17 -6.13
CA ARG A 91 10.56 9.01 -6.09
C ARG A 91 10.10 8.29 -4.83
N SER A 92 10.93 7.39 -4.29
CA SER A 92 10.64 6.76 -3.01
C SER A 92 10.52 7.79 -1.87
N GLU A 93 11.46 8.72 -1.75
CA GLU A 93 11.45 9.72 -0.68
C GLU A 93 10.23 10.63 -0.81
N GLU A 94 9.90 11.06 -2.03
CA GLU A 94 8.68 11.83 -2.31
C GLU A 94 7.41 11.05 -1.93
N ALA A 95 7.33 9.76 -2.28
CA ALA A 95 6.18 8.90 -1.99
C ALA A 95 5.99 8.68 -0.48
N ILE A 96 7.07 8.40 0.25
CA ILE A 96 7.04 8.20 1.70
C ILE A 96 6.63 9.49 2.40
N ALA A 97 7.21 10.63 2.00
CA ALA A 97 6.87 11.93 2.58
C ALA A 97 5.41 12.32 2.30
N LEU A 98 4.88 11.99 1.12
CA LEU A 98 3.48 12.24 0.76
C LEU A 98 2.53 11.30 1.52
N ALA A 99 2.91 10.04 1.73
CA ALA A 99 2.12 9.05 2.44
C ALA A 99 1.76 9.51 3.86
N LEU A 100 2.74 10.03 4.61
CA LEU A 100 2.53 10.52 5.97
C LEU A 100 1.65 11.79 6.05
N LYS A 101 1.52 12.52 4.95
CA LYS A 101 0.70 13.74 4.86
C LYS A 101 -0.70 13.47 4.30
N THR A 102 -0.98 12.25 3.85
CA THR A 102 -2.23 11.88 3.20
C THR A 102 -3.04 10.99 4.15
N PRO A 103 -3.96 11.56 4.96
CA PRO A 103 -4.84 10.75 5.78
C PRO A 103 -5.80 9.94 4.90
N ARG A 104 -6.34 8.85 5.46
CA ARG A 104 -7.42 8.09 4.81
C ARG A 104 -8.69 8.96 4.71
N ASN A 105 -9.28 9.03 3.53
CA ASN A 105 -10.52 9.76 3.27
C ASN A 105 -11.74 9.08 3.90
N ASP A 106 -12.84 9.85 4.03
CA ASP A 106 -14.16 9.51 4.60
C ASP A 106 -14.54 8.01 4.52
N GLU A 107 -14.77 7.40 5.69
CA GLU A 107 -15.17 6.00 5.89
C GLU A 107 -16.45 5.61 5.15
N ARG A 108 -17.28 6.59 4.75
CA ARG A 108 -18.48 6.35 3.95
C ARG A 108 -18.19 5.95 2.50
N LYS A 109 -16.96 6.16 2.03
CA LYS A 109 -16.55 5.76 0.67
C LYS A 109 -15.91 4.39 0.71
N TRP A 110 -16.55 3.42 0.08
CA TRP A 110 -15.99 2.08 -0.05
C TRP A 110 -14.88 2.04 -1.10
N LEU A 111 -13.67 1.73 -0.65
CA LEU A 111 -12.46 1.59 -1.49
C LEU A 111 -12.20 0.15 -1.93
N GLY A 112 -12.93 -0.83 -1.38
CA GLY A 112 -12.67 -2.26 -1.65
C GLY A 112 -11.31 -2.77 -1.21
N ASP A 113 -10.56 -1.97 -0.45
CA ASP A 113 -9.23 -2.29 0.06
C ASP A 113 -9.27 -2.96 1.44
N TYR A 114 -10.46 -3.15 2.03
CA TYR A 114 -10.70 -3.68 3.38
C TYR A 114 -10.05 -2.83 4.50
N GLY A 115 -9.76 -1.55 4.23
CA GLY A 115 -9.02 -0.68 5.14
C GLY A 115 -9.89 0.20 6.01
N SER A 116 -9.29 0.64 7.11
CA SER A 116 -9.78 1.66 8.03
C SER A 116 -8.60 2.58 8.41
N PRO A 117 -8.84 3.76 9.01
CA PRO A 117 -7.75 4.61 9.50
C PRO A 117 -6.83 3.87 10.48
N LEU A 118 -7.40 3.07 11.38
CA LEU A 118 -6.64 2.27 12.36
C LEU A 118 -5.72 1.27 11.66
N ARG A 119 -6.28 0.49 10.72
CA ARG A 119 -5.53 -0.53 9.99
C ARG A 119 -4.45 0.06 9.10
N ASP A 120 -4.73 1.16 8.42
CA ASP A 120 -3.75 1.82 7.55
C ASP A 120 -2.58 2.37 8.38
N ASN A 121 -2.85 2.99 9.54
CA ASN A 121 -1.82 3.45 10.47
C ASN A 121 -0.96 2.30 11.01
N ALA A 122 -1.57 1.16 11.38
CA ALA A 122 -0.84 -0.01 11.90
C ALA A 122 0.12 -0.60 10.85
N LEU A 123 -0.38 -0.76 9.62
CA LEU A 123 0.43 -1.27 8.52
C LEU A 123 1.50 -0.28 8.08
N MET A 124 1.20 1.02 8.10
CA MET A 124 2.20 2.06 7.82
C MET A 124 3.33 2.04 8.85
N LEU A 125 3.01 1.95 10.14
CA LEU A 125 4.01 1.82 11.20
C LEU A 125 4.90 0.59 10.99
N SER A 126 4.29 -0.56 10.70
CA SER A 126 5.02 -1.80 10.45
C SER A 126 5.96 -1.68 9.24
N LEU A 127 5.50 -1.06 8.15
CA LEU A 127 6.32 -0.84 6.96
C LEU A 127 7.48 0.13 7.21
N LEU A 128 7.27 1.18 8.00
CA LEU A 128 8.34 2.11 8.37
C LEU A 128 9.40 1.43 9.23
N GLU A 129 9.00 0.64 10.22
CA GLU A 129 9.90 -0.09 11.11
C GLU A 129 10.71 -1.13 10.34
N GLU A 130 10.05 -1.99 9.56
CA GLU A 130 10.68 -3.08 8.79
C GLU A 130 11.75 -2.54 7.82
N ASN A 131 11.50 -1.37 7.24
CA ASN A 131 12.40 -0.72 6.27
C ASN A 131 13.34 0.32 6.91
N LYS A 132 13.31 0.49 8.23
CA LYS A 132 14.12 1.45 9.01
C LYS A 132 14.00 2.89 8.47
N LEU A 133 12.76 3.31 8.19
CA LEU A 133 12.41 4.61 7.61
C LEU A 133 11.83 5.54 8.68
N LEU A 134 12.29 6.79 8.72
CA LEU A 134 11.72 7.88 9.53
C LEU A 134 11.43 7.50 11.00
N PRO A 135 12.46 7.18 11.81
CA PRO A 135 12.27 6.76 13.21
C PRO A 135 11.48 7.76 14.08
N ASP A 136 11.63 9.06 13.81
CA ASP A 136 10.92 10.10 14.55
C ASP A 136 9.41 10.06 14.29
N GLU A 137 9.01 9.84 13.03
CA GLU A 137 7.59 9.73 12.63
C GLU A 137 6.95 8.45 13.15
N GLN A 138 7.73 7.37 13.31
CA GLN A 138 7.25 6.12 13.91
C GLN A 138 6.72 6.33 15.33
N ASN A 139 7.39 7.16 16.14
CA ASN A 139 6.95 7.45 17.50
C ASN A 139 5.61 8.19 17.53
N THR A 140 5.43 9.17 16.64
CA THR A 140 4.17 9.91 16.49
C THR A 140 3.03 8.98 16.06
N LEU A 141 3.29 8.12 15.07
CA LEU A 141 2.32 7.17 14.55
C LEU A 141 1.95 6.11 15.60
N LEU A 142 2.92 5.61 16.36
CA LEU A 142 2.71 4.66 17.46
C LEU A 142 1.80 5.24 18.56
N ASN A 143 2.04 6.49 18.96
CA ASN A 143 1.19 7.17 19.95
C ASN A 143 -0.25 7.33 19.44
N THR A 144 -0.41 7.71 18.17
CA THR A 144 -1.72 7.84 17.53
C THR A 144 -2.44 6.49 17.47
N LEU A 145 -1.74 5.45 17.04
CA LEU A 145 -2.27 4.09 16.94
C LEU A 145 -2.73 3.56 18.31
N SER A 146 -1.92 3.77 19.35
CA SER A 146 -2.23 3.32 20.71
C SER A 146 -3.53 3.96 21.22
N GLN A 147 -3.79 5.23 20.89
CA GLN A 147 -5.03 5.91 21.28
C GLN A 147 -6.24 5.41 20.48
N GLN A 148 -6.07 5.18 19.17
CA GLN A 148 -7.12 4.67 18.30
C GLN A 148 -7.53 3.25 18.69
N ALA A 149 -6.56 2.34 18.84
CA ALA A 149 -6.83 0.93 19.11
C ALA A 149 -7.53 0.68 20.45
N PHE A 150 -7.20 1.46 21.49
CA PHE A 150 -7.76 1.26 22.83
C PHE A 150 -9.24 1.70 22.94
N GLY A 151 -9.69 2.59 22.06
CA GLY A 151 -11.07 3.11 22.06
C GLY A 151 -12.08 2.21 21.35
N GLU A 152 -11.63 1.24 20.56
CA GLU A 152 -12.50 0.46 19.69
C GLU A 152 -13.15 -0.73 20.40
N ARG A 153 -14.48 -0.78 20.34
CA ARG A 153 -15.26 -1.88 20.94
C ARG A 153 -15.25 -3.14 20.07
N TRP A 154 -15.12 -2.97 18.75
CA TRP A 154 -15.11 -4.05 17.77
C TRP A 154 -14.03 -3.77 16.75
N LEU A 155 -13.24 -4.79 16.42
CA LEU A 155 -12.21 -4.75 15.40
C LEU A 155 -12.50 -5.81 14.35
N SER A 156 -12.25 -5.49 13.10
CA SER A 156 -12.24 -6.47 12.02
C SER A 156 -11.02 -7.39 12.14
N THR A 157 -11.03 -8.53 11.45
CA THR A 157 -9.84 -9.42 11.41
C THR A 157 -8.64 -8.81 10.68
N GLN A 158 -8.83 -7.67 10.00
CA GLN A 158 -7.77 -6.98 9.26
C GLN A 158 -7.14 -5.85 10.09
N GLU A 159 -7.78 -5.40 11.16
CA GLU A 159 -7.29 -4.41 12.14
C GLU A 159 -6.52 -5.11 13.27
#